data_AF-A0A2T4TA55-F1
#
_entry.id   AF-A0A2T4TA55-F1
#
_cell.length_a   1.000
_cell.length_b   1.000
_cell.length_c   1.000
_cell.angle_alpha   90.00
_cell.angle_beta   90.00
_cell.angle_gamma   90.00
#
_symmetry.space_group_name_H-M   'P 1'
#
loop_
_entity.id
_entity.type
_entity.pdbx_description
1 polymer ?
#
loop_
_entity_poly.entity_id
_entity_poly.type
_entity_poly.pdbx_seq_one_letter_code
_entity_poly.pdbx_strand_id
1 'polypeptide(L)'
;MQIVTTREFRANQKKYFDLAERETVFVSRKNARPIVISVADDDDFLSKAELMSIQKGLEDIKNGRTYRMQEGESLTDFLKRTEACMK
;
A
#
# COMPACT_ATOMS: atom_id res chain seq x y z
N MET A 1 -10.42 -11.98 11.39
CA MET A 1 -11.25 -11.49 10.25
C MET A 1 -12.69 -11.89 10.49
N GLN A 2 -13.60 -10.93 10.54
CA GLN A 2 -15.03 -11.15 10.84
C GLN A 2 -15.92 -10.56 9.75
N ILE A 3 -17.00 -11.26 9.38
CA ILE A 3 -18.00 -10.77 8.41
C ILE A 3 -19.33 -10.61 9.14
N VAL A 4 -19.86 -9.39 9.14
CA VAL A 4 -21.09 -9.02 9.84
C VAL A 4 -22.11 -8.43 8.88
N THR A 5 -23.38 -8.48 9.24
CA THR A 5 -24.43 -7.83 8.45
C THR A 5 -24.53 -6.34 8.77
N THR A 6 -25.07 -5.55 7.84
CA THR A 6 -25.33 -4.12 8.13
C THR A 6 -26.27 -3.92 9.33
N ARG A 7 -27.19 -4.87 9.59
CA ARG A 7 -28.11 -4.80 10.75
C ARG A 7 -27.37 -5.02 12.06
N GLU A 8 -26.55 -6.06 12.09
CA GLU A 8 -25.74 -6.43 13.26
C GLU A 8 -24.72 -5.34 13.60
N PHE A 9 -24.04 -4.81 12.58
CA PHE A 9 -23.11 -3.70 12.74
C PHE A 9 -23.79 -2.47 13.36
N ARG A 10 -24.97 -2.08 12.86
CA ARG A 10 -25.72 -0.92 13.39
C ARG A 10 -26.14 -1.10 14.84
N ALA A 11 -26.51 -2.32 15.25
CA ALA A 11 -26.95 -2.62 16.59
C ALA A 11 -25.80 -2.62 17.61
N ASN A 12 -24.56 -2.92 17.18
CA ASN A 12 -23.41 -3.06 18.08
C ASN A 12 -22.18 -2.28 17.59
N GLN A 13 -22.36 -1.05 17.10
CA GLN A 13 -21.29 -0.27 16.44
C GLN A 13 -20.02 -0.17 17.28
N LYS A 14 -20.14 0.19 18.56
CA LYS A 14 -18.99 0.33 19.47
C LYS A 14 -18.15 -0.94 19.55
N LYS A 15 -18.81 -2.10 19.72
CA LYS A 15 -18.14 -3.41 19.78
C LYS A 15 -17.30 -3.68 18.52
N TYR A 16 -17.83 -3.33 17.34
CA TYR A 16 -17.11 -3.56 16.09
C TYR A 16 -16.02 -2.54 15.82
N PHE A 17 -16.11 -1.32 16.35
CA PHE A 17 -14.98 -0.38 16.36
C PHE A 17 -13.85 -0.87 17.26
N ASP A 18 -14.16 -1.27 18.49
CA ASP A 18 -13.16 -1.86 19.41
C ASP A 18 -12.52 -3.13 18.82
N LEU A 19 -13.30 -3.93 18.07
CA LEU A 19 -12.79 -5.10 17.37
C LEU A 19 -11.93 -4.74 16.16
N ALA A 20 -12.27 -3.65 15.44
CA ALA A 20 -11.54 -3.17 14.27
C ALA A 20 -10.12 -2.67 14.60
N GLU A 21 -9.84 -2.32 15.87
CA GLU A 21 -8.50 -2.03 16.37
C GLU A 21 -7.56 -3.25 16.35
N ARG A 22 -8.11 -4.47 16.34
CA ARG A 22 -7.34 -5.71 16.44
C ARG A 22 -7.51 -6.63 15.24
N GLU A 23 -8.67 -6.57 14.58
CA GLU A 23 -9.01 -7.44 13.46
C GLU A 23 -9.81 -6.71 12.38
N THR A 24 -9.57 -7.06 11.11
CA THR A 24 -10.38 -6.57 10.00
C THR A 24 -11.83 -7.04 10.08
N VAL A 25 -12.78 -6.09 10.01
CA VAL A 25 -14.23 -6.36 10.00
C VAL A 25 -14.82 -6.02 8.63
N PHE A 26 -15.54 -6.97 8.04
CA PHE A 26 -16.28 -6.79 6.78
C PHE A 26 -17.77 -6.61 7.06
N VAL A 27 -18.32 -5.48 6.65
CA VAL A 27 -19.77 -5.23 6.71
C VAL A 27 -20.39 -5.60 5.37
N SER A 28 -21.06 -6.75 5.35
CA SER A 28 -21.87 -7.19 4.22
C SER A 28 -23.12 -6.33 4.08
N ARG A 29 -23.45 -5.99 2.83
CA ARG A 29 -24.58 -5.11 2.47
C ARG A 29 -25.50 -5.82 1.51
N LYS A 30 -26.82 -5.68 1.73
CA LYS A 30 -27.81 -6.21 0.79
C LYS A 30 -27.69 -5.44 -0.54
N ASN A 31 -27.45 -6.16 -1.63
CA ASN A 31 -27.35 -5.63 -2.99
C ASN A 31 -26.24 -4.59 -3.21
N ALA A 32 -25.20 -4.59 -2.37
CA ALA A 32 -24.05 -3.69 -2.53
C ALA A 32 -22.76 -4.40 -2.12
N ARG A 33 -21.62 -3.86 -2.55
CA ARG A 33 -20.31 -4.38 -2.18
C ARG A 33 -20.09 -4.25 -0.66
N PRO A 34 -19.45 -5.24 0.00
CA PRO A 34 -19.07 -5.15 1.39
C PRO A 34 -18.13 -3.96 1.65
N ILE A 35 -18.18 -3.43 2.87
CA ILE A 35 -17.26 -2.37 3.33
C ILE A 35 -16.30 -2.98 4.33
N VAL A 36 -15.02 -2.58 4.27
CA VAL A 36 -14.01 -2.95 5.27
C VAL A 36 -13.93 -1.84 6.31
N ILE A 37 -13.90 -2.24 7.58
CA ILE A 37 -13.60 -1.36 8.71
C ILE A 37 -12.27 -1.83 9.28
N SER A 38 -11.31 -0.93 9.24
CA SER A 38 -10.03 -1.00 9.93
C SER A 38 -9.77 0.36 10.58
N VAL A 39 -8.88 0.38 11.56
CA VAL A 39 -8.32 1.65 12.03
C VAL A 39 -7.56 2.28 10.86
N ALA A 40 -7.73 3.58 10.68
CA ALA A 40 -6.87 4.32 9.77
C ALA A 40 -5.54 4.51 10.48
N ASP A 41 -4.58 3.63 10.20
CA ASP A 41 -3.20 3.82 10.62
C ASP A 41 -2.44 4.60 9.54
N ASP A 42 -1.52 5.47 9.96
CA ASP A 42 -0.68 6.24 9.05
C ASP A 42 0.18 5.33 8.14
N ASP A 43 0.41 4.08 8.53
CA ASP A 43 1.16 3.07 7.76
C ASP A 43 0.34 2.45 6.60
N ASP A 44 -1.00 2.50 6.66
CA ASP A 44 -1.87 2.00 5.58
C ASP A 44 -1.92 2.98 4.39
N PHE A 45 -1.48 4.21 4.60
CA PHE A 45 -1.46 5.27 3.59
C PHE A 45 -0.02 5.71 3.33
N LEU A 46 0.44 5.51 2.10
CA LEU A 46 1.71 6.06 1.67
C LEU A 46 1.74 7.57 1.93
N SER A 47 2.80 8.05 2.58
CA SER A 47 3.00 9.47 2.78
C SER A 47 3.07 10.19 1.42
N LYS A 48 2.80 11.50 1.41
CA LYS A 48 2.92 12.30 0.18
C LYS A 48 4.32 12.17 -0.45
N ALA A 49 5.36 12.04 0.37
CA ALA A 49 6.73 11.87 -0.10
C ALA A 49 6.96 10.52 -0.80
N GLU A 50 6.40 9.44 -0.25
CA GLU A 50 6.50 8.09 -0.84
C GLU A 50 5.69 8.01 -2.14
N LEU A 51 4.47 8.57 -2.16
CA LEU A 51 3.65 8.65 -3.37
C LEU A 51 4.38 9.41 -4.49
N MET A 52 4.99 10.56 -4.18
CA MET A 52 5.77 11.31 -5.16
C MET A 52 7.01 10.53 -5.64
N SER A 53 7.67 9.79 -4.76
CA SER A 53 8.82 8.95 -5.13
C SER A 53 8.42 7.81 -6.07
N ILE A 54 7.30 7.15 -5.81
CA ILE A 54 6.75 6.11 -6.70
C ILE A 54 6.36 6.71 -8.06
N GLN A 55 5.66 7.85 -8.05
CA GLN A 55 5.26 8.54 -9.29
C GLN A 55 6.47 8.90 -10.14
N LYS A 56 7.54 9.43 -9.52
CA LYS A 56 8.81 9.75 -10.18
C LYS A 56 9.45 8.48 -10.76
N GLY A 57 9.50 7.40 -9.98
CA GLY A 57 10.04 6.12 -10.45
C GLY A 57 9.29 5.57 -11.67
N LEU A 58 7.96 5.66 -11.69
CA LEU A 58 7.14 5.27 -12.85
C LEU A 58 7.45 6.13 -14.08
N GLU A 59 7.65 7.42 -13.89
CA GLU A 59 8.02 8.34 -14.96
C GLU A 59 9.42 8.05 -15.51
N ASP A 60 10.36 7.73 -14.63
CA ASP A 60 11.73 7.33 -14.98
C ASP A 60 11.74 6.03 -15.79
N ILE A 61 10.94 5.03 -15.40
CA ILE A 61 10.74 3.80 -16.17
C ILE A 61 10.18 4.10 -17.57
N LYS A 62 9.12 4.92 -17.64
CA LYS A 62 8.48 5.28 -18.91
C LYS A 62 9.42 6.01 -19.86
N ASN A 63 10.27 6.89 -19.32
CA ASN A 63 11.23 7.67 -20.09
C ASN A 63 12.57 6.94 -20.30
N GLY A 64 12.70 5.68 -19.88
CA GLY A 64 13.93 4.90 -20.03
C GLY A 64 15.10 5.36 -19.15
N ARG A 65 14.84 6.21 -18.14
CA ARG A 65 15.82 6.67 -17.13
C ARG A 65 16.05 5.57 -16.08
N THR A 66 16.38 4.38 -16.55
CA THR A 66 16.60 3.19 -15.71
C THR A 66 17.93 2.55 -16.04
N TYR A 67 18.56 1.95 -15.04
CA TYR A 67 19.80 1.21 -15.21
C TYR A 67 19.51 -0.29 -15.06
N ARG A 68 20.07 -1.10 -15.96
CA ARG A 68 20.01 -2.56 -15.87
C ARG A 68 21.37 -3.11 -15.47
N MET A 69 21.36 -4.15 -14.65
CA MET A 69 22.56 -4.95 -14.38
C MET A 69 22.94 -5.71 -15.65
N GLN A 70 24.23 -5.74 -15.94
CA GLN A 70 24.79 -6.53 -17.03
C GLN A 70 24.94 -7.99 -16.61
N GLU A 71 25.03 -8.89 -17.58
CA GLU A 71 25.23 -10.31 -17.32
C GLU A 71 26.62 -10.55 -16.71
N GLY A 72 26.68 -11.21 -15.54
CA GLY A 72 27.92 -11.43 -14.79
C GLY A 72 28.43 -10.23 -13.98
N GLU A 73 27.71 -9.11 -13.97
CA GLU A 73 28.06 -7.92 -13.18
C GLU A 73 27.75 -8.13 -11.68
N SER A 74 28.70 -7.78 -10.81
CA SER A 74 28.45 -7.78 -9.36
C SER A 74 27.62 -6.56 -8.94
N LEU A 75 26.86 -6.68 -7.85
CA LEU A 75 26.08 -5.54 -7.31
C LEU A 75 26.97 -4.32 -7.02
N THR A 76 28.18 -4.54 -6.53
CA THR A 76 29.15 -3.47 -6.22
C THR A 76 29.58 -2.73 -7.49
N ASP A 77 29.82 -3.46 -8.58
CA ASP A 77 30.25 -2.86 -9.84
C ASP A 77 29.11 -2.09 -10.52
N PHE A 78 27.88 -2.63 -10.42
CA PHE A 78 26.66 -1.95 -10.86
C PHE A 78 26.46 -0.60 -10.14
N LEU A 79 26.57 -0.58 -8.81
CA LEU A 79 26.40 0.64 -8.02
C LEU A 79 27.47 1.68 -8.38
N LYS A 80 28.75 1.29 -8.44
CA LYS A 80 29.84 2.19 -8.86
C LYS A 80 29.59 2.80 -10.24
N ARG A 81 29.12 1.99 -11.20
CA ARG A 81 28.84 2.44 -12.57
C ARG A 81 27.65 3.41 -12.62
N THR A 82 26.60 3.14 -11.87
CA THR A 82 25.37 3.95 -11.88
C THR A 82 25.50 5.23 -11.06
N GLU A 83 26.23 5.22 -9.94
CA GLU A 83 26.51 6.42 -9.13
C GLU A 83 27.21 7.53 -9.94
N ALA A 84 28.10 7.15 -10.88
CA ALA A 84 28.75 8.11 -11.77
C ALA A 84 27.77 8.85 -12.69
N CYS A 85 26.60 8.27 -12.97
CA CYS A 85 25.56 8.84 -13.83
C CYS A 85 24.46 9.59 -13.06
N MET A 86 24.51 9.60 -11.71
CA MET A 86 23.51 10.29 -10.86
C MET A 86 23.94 11.72 -10.43
N LYS A 87 25.07 12.23 -10.94
CA LYS A 87 25.48 13.63 -10.78
C LYS A 87 24.79 14.53 -11.79
#